data_AF-A0A522WLL7-F1
#
_entry.id   AF-A0A522WLL7-F1
#
_cell.length_a   1.000
_cell.length_b   1.000
_cell.length_c   1.000
_cell.angle_alpha   90.00
_cell.angle_beta   90.00
_cell.angle_gamma   90.00
#
_symmetry.space_group_name_H-M   'P 1'
#
loop_
_entity.id
_entity.type
_entity.pdbx_description
1 polymer ?
#
loop_
_entity_poly.entity_id
_entity_poly.type
_entity_poly.pdbx_seq_one_letter_code
_entity_poly.pdbx_strand_id
1 'polypeptide(L)'
;KIPEEAKACDEAVVDIFELTLRLKGTLSGEHGIGMTKSKYLGMELSSGVINIMKQLKQVFDPKGILNPGKIFTIDTLSNDSVIGGSGGRAVNL
;
A
#
# COMPACT_ATOMS: atom_id res chain seq x y z
N LYS A 1 -0.66 17.13 -18.64
CA LYS A 1 -0.66 17.83 -17.33
C LYS A 1 0.57 18.70 -17.27
N ILE A 2 0.46 19.92 -16.75
CA ILE A 2 1.64 20.73 -16.44
C ILE A 2 2.38 20.02 -15.29
N PRO A 3 3.66 19.65 -15.42
CA PRO A 3 4.35 18.79 -14.44
C PRO A 3 4.31 19.32 -13.01
N GLU A 4 4.40 20.64 -12.85
CA GLU A 4 4.34 21.32 -11.55
C GLU A 4 2.98 21.18 -10.87
N GLU A 5 1.88 21.37 -11.63
CA GLU A 5 0.52 21.17 -11.11
C GLU A 5 0.27 19.72 -10.69
N ALA A 6 0.81 18.75 -11.44
CA ALA A 6 0.66 17.34 -11.11
C ALA A 6 1.30 17.01 -9.75
N LYS A 7 2.51 17.55 -9.51
CA LYS A 7 3.20 17.39 -8.23
C LYS A 7 2.43 18.05 -7.08
N ALA A 8 1.95 19.28 -7.29
CA ALA A 8 1.14 19.99 -6.29
C ALA A 8 -0.15 19.23 -5.93
N CYS A 9 -0.80 18.59 -6.91
CA CYS A 9 -1.95 17.72 -6.65
C CYS A 9 -1.57 16.48 -5.83
N ASP A 10 -0.44 15.84 -6.11
CA ASP A 10 0.00 14.66 -5.35
C ASP A 10 0.29 15.01 -3.88
N GLU A 11 0.90 16.17 -3.63
CA GLU A 11 1.13 16.70 -2.28
C GLU A 11 -0.19 17.01 -1.57
N ALA A 12 -1.11 17.72 -2.22
CA ALA A 12 -2.42 18.03 -1.65
C ALA A 12 -3.25 16.77 -1.29
N VAL A 13 -3.10 15.68 -2.06
CA VAL A 13 -3.74 14.40 -1.74
C VAL A 13 -3.21 13.83 -0.42
N VAL A 14 -1.90 13.92 -0.18
CA VAL A 14 -1.29 13.46 1.08
C VAL A 14 -1.83 14.28 2.25
N ASP A 15 -1.84 15.62 2.12
CA ASP A 15 -2.32 16.52 3.17
C ASP A 15 -3.76 16.24 3.58
N ILE A 16 -4.64 15.99 2.59
CA ILE A 16 -6.04 15.65 2.83
C ILE A 16 -6.17 14.32 3.57
N PHE A 17 -5.37 13.30 3.25
CA PHE A 17 -5.41 12.01 3.93
C PHE A 17 -4.90 12.11 5.36
N GLU A 18 -3.81 12.84 5.59
CA GLU A 18 -3.31 13.09 6.94
C GLU A 18 -4.33 13.84 7.81
N LEU A 19 -4.97 14.88 7.26
CA LEU A 19 -6.02 15.61 7.96
C LEU A 19 -7.20 14.70 8.29
N THR A 20 -7.66 13.91 7.31
CA THR A 20 -8.77 12.96 7.47
C THR A 20 -8.50 11.99 8.63
N LEU A 21 -7.33 11.38 8.66
CA LEU A 21 -6.95 10.43 9.71
C LEU A 21 -6.79 11.09 11.08
N ARG A 22 -6.25 12.31 11.14
CA ARG A 22 -6.17 13.12 12.37
C ARG A 22 -7.54 13.41 12.96
N LEU A 23 -8.54 13.59 12.10
CA LEU A 23 -9.94 13.76 12.47
C LEU A 23 -10.67 12.44 12.72
N LYS A 24 -9.94 11.31 12.79
CA LYS A 24 -10.49 9.94 12.97
C LYS A 24 -11.42 9.49 11.84
N GLY A 25 -11.26 10.05 10.64
CA GLY A 25 -11.88 9.55 9.42
C GLY A 25 -11.15 8.33 8.86
N THR A 26 -11.55 7.89 7.66
CA THR A 26 -10.96 6.74 6.95
C THR A 26 -10.53 7.12 5.54
N LEU A 27 -9.53 6.44 4.98
CA LEU A 27 -9.06 6.69 3.60
C LEU A 27 -10.10 6.30 2.55
N SER A 28 -11.13 5.53 2.91
CA SER A 28 -12.18 5.10 2.00
C SER A 28 -13.55 5.06 2.66
N GLY A 29 -14.51 5.83 2.14
CA GLY A 29 -15.93 5.67 2.44
C GLY A 29 -16.58 4.54 1.64
N GLU A 30 -16.76 4.75 0.33
CA GLU A 30 -17.57 3.85 -0.53
C GLU A 30 -16.78 3.09 -1.60
N HIS A 31 -15.74 3.70 -2.17
CA HIS A 31 -15.06 3.18 -3.38
C HIS A 31 -13.83 2.29 -3.11
N GLY A 32 -13.53 1.99 -1.85
CA GLY A 32 -12.40 1.16 -1.46
C GLY A 32 -11.02 1.79 -1.72
N ILE A 33 -9.98 0.98 -1.52
CA ILE A 33 -8.56 1.38 -1.65
C ILE A 33 -8.08 1.29 -3.11
N GLY A 34 -8.39 0.18 -3.79
CA GLY A 34 -8.01 -0.05 -5.18
C GLY A 34 -6.50 0.01 -5.42
N MET A 35 -6.09 0.58 -6.56
CA MET A 35 -4.67 0.85 -6.86
C MET A 35 -4.30 2.26 -6.41
N THR A 36 -5.18 3.23 -6.65
CA THR A 36 -4.95 4.66 -6.40
C THR A 36 -4.59 4.96 -4.95
N LYS A 37 -5.24 4.30 -3.97
CA LYS A 37 -5.00 4.55 -2.54
C LYS A 37 -4.09 3.51 -1.88
N SER A 38 -3.63 2.50 -2.61
CA SER A 38 -2.82 1.39 -2.07
C SER A 38 -1.54 1.88 -1.37
N LYS A 39 -0.85 2.86 -1.97
CA LYS A 39 0.36 3.48 -1.41
C LYS A 39 0.14 4.21 -0.09
N TYR A 40 -1.10 4.55 0.25
CA TYR A 40 -1.47 5.25 1.49
C TYR A 40 -2.03 4.31 2.56
N LEU A 41 -2.20 3.02 2.26
CA LEU A 41 -2.82 2.06 3.19
C LEU A 41 -2.12 2.01 4.56
N GLY A 42 -0.79 2.16 4.55
CA GLY A 42 0.04 2.20 5.76
C GLY A 42 -0.14 3.44 6.63
N MET A 43 -0.86 4.47 6.16
CA MET A 43 -1.21 5.63 6.97
C MET A 43 -2.34 5.31 7.96
N GLU A 44 -3.26 4.42 7.57
CA GLU A 44 -4.43 4.05 8.39
C GLU A 44 -4.24 2.69 9.10
N LEU A 45 -3.66 1.72 8.40
CA LEU A 45 -3.50 0.36 8.92
C LEU A 45 -2.07 0.08 9.35
N SER A 46 -1.92 -0.61 10.48
CA SER A 46 -0.61 -1.08 10.92
C SER A 46 -0.05 -2.14 9.98
N SER A 47 1.28 -2.26 9.97
CA SER A 47 1.98 -3.31 9.20
C SER A 47 1.50 -4.73 9.58
N GLY A 48 1.14 -4.97 10.84
CA GLY A 48 0.58 -6.24 11.29
C GLY A 48 -0.76 -6.56 10.64
N VAL A 49 -1.67 -5.59 10.57
CA VAL A 49 -2.98 -5.77 9.89
C VAL A 49 -2.78 -6.03 8.41
N ILE A 50 -1.91 -5.23 7.75
CA ILE A 50 -1.59 -5.41 6.33
C ILE A 50 -1.02 -6.81 6.07
N ASN A 51 -0.14 -7.31 6.94
CA ASN A 51 0.43 -8.64 6.82
C ASN A 51 -0.63 -9.76 6.94
N ILE A 52 -1.57 -9.61 7.87
CA ILE A 52 -2.70 -10.54 8.00
C ILE A 52 -3.54 -10.56 6.72
N MET A 53 -3.83 -9.40 6.13
CA MET A 53 -4.58 -9.33 4.87
C MET A 53 -3.86 -10.03 3.71
N LYS A 54 -2.53 -9.87 3.61
CA LYS A 54 -1.70 -10.57 2.61
C LYS A 54 -1.71 -12.09 2.83
N GLN A 55 -1.57 -12.55 4.08
CA GLN A 55 -1.64 -13.97 4.40
C GLN A 55 -3.00 -14.56 4.04
N LEU A 56 -4.09 -13.86 4.35
CA LEU A 56 -5.43 -14.27 3.98
C LEU A 56 -5.59 -14.39 2.45
N LYS A 57 -5.07 -13.39 1.72
CA LYS A 57 -5.02 -13.41 0.25
C LYS A 57 -4.26 -14.63 -0.28
N GLN A 58 -3.12 -14.98 0.31
CA GLN A 58 -2.33 -16.14 -0.10
C GLN A 58 -3.03 -17.48 0.16
N VAL A 59 -3.82 -17.58 1.23
CA VAL A 59 -4.61 -18.79 1.52
C VAL A 59 -5.66 -19.05 0.43
N PHE A 60 -6.35 -18.00 -0.04
CA PHE A 60 -7.42 -18.13 -1.04
C PHE A 60 -6.96 -17.99 -2.49
N ASP A 61 -5.79 -17.40 -2.72
CA ASP A 61 -5.21 -17.21 -4.05
C ASP A 61 -3.72 -17.58 -4.08
N PRO A 62 -3.37 -18.85 -3.84
CA PRO A 62 -1.99 -19.29 -3.76
C PRO A 62 -1.22 -19.12 -5.09
N LYS A 63 -1.94 -19.01 -6.21
CA LYS A 63 -1.39 -18.78 -7.54
C LYS A 63 -1.35 -17.30 -7.94
N GLY A 64 -1.89 -16.40 -7.12
CA GLY A 64 -1.90 -14.95 -7.37
C GLY A 64 -2.72 -14.53 -8.59
N ILE A 65 -3.72 -15.30 -9.02
CA ILE A 65 -4.49 -15.04 -10.25
C ILE A 65 -5.66 -14.09 -10.04
N LEU A 66 -6.13 -13.91 -8.80
CA LEU A 66 -7.29 -13.08 -8.51
C LEU A 66 -6.86 -11.61 -8.41
N ASN A 67 -6.82 -10.93 -9.54
CA ASN A 67 -6.54 -9.50 -9.68
C ASN A 67 -5.14 -9.08 -9.15
N PRO A 68 -4.06 -9.55 -9.80
CA PRO A 68 -2.69 -9.30 -9.35
C PRO A 68 -2.37 -7.79 -9.30
N GLY A 69 -1.63 -7.37 -8.27
CA GLY A 69 -1.21 -5.98 -8.10
C GLY A 69 -2.29 -5.04 -7.52
N LYS A 70 -3.52 -5.52 -7.29
CA LYS A 70 -4.57 -4.73 -6.64
C LYS A 70 -4.34 -4.71 -5.12
N ILE A 71 -4.29 -3.51 -4.53
CA ILE A 71 -4.06 -3.25 -3.09
C ILE A 71 -2.65 -3.63 -2.62
N PHE A 72 -2.15 -4.82 -2.96
CA PHE A 72 -0.80 -5.29 -2.67
C PHE A 72 -0.02 -5.39 -3.98
N THR A 73 1.17 -4.80 -4.04
CA THR A 73 2.07 -4.96 -5.19
C THR A 73 2.63 -6.38 -5.22
N ILE A 74 2.99 -6.88 -6.40
CA ILE A 74 3.49 -8.26 -6.59
C ILE A 74 4.72 -8.53 -5.71
N ASP A 75 5.60 -7.54 -5.55
CA ASP A 75 6.80 -7.62 -4.72
C ASP A 75 6.51 -7.74 -3.22
N THR A 76 5.30 -7.37 -2.79
CA THR A 76 4.92 -7.37 -1.37
C THR A 76 4.24 -8.67 -0.92
N LEU A 77 4.07 -9.64 -1.82
CA LEU A 77 3.49 -10.96 -1.57
C LEU A 77 4.54 -12.04 -1.28
N SER A 78 5.82 -11.81 -1.58
CA SER A 78 6.91 -12.60 -1.01
C SER A 78 7.00 -12.27 0.47
N ASN A 79 6.85 -13.28 1.33
CA ASN A 79 6.95 -13.14 2.78
C ASN A 79 8.19 -12.31 3.16
N ASP A 80 7.98 -11.12 3.73
CA ASP A 80 9.01 -10.34 4.42
C ASP A 80 9.41 -11.10 5.69
N SER A 81 10.15 -12.20 5.55
CA SER A 81 11.06 -12.63 6.59
C SER A 81 12.22 -11.65 6.57
N VAL A 82 12.21 -10.69 7.50
CA VAL A 82 13.37 -10.21 8.29
C VAL A 82 13.04 -8.82 8.86
N ILE A 83 12.94 -8.78 10.18
CA ILE A 83 13.12 -7.56 10.97
C ILE A 83 14.63 -7.24 10.99
N GLY A 84 15.02 -6.06 10.51
CA GLY A 84 16.24 -5.37 10.94
C GLY A 84 17.37 -5.21 9.91
N GLY A 85 17.81 -3.95 9.75
CA GLY A 85 19.24 -3.63 9.59
C GLY A 85 19.79 -3.51 8.17
N SER A 86 20.20 -2.27 7.83
CA SER A 86 21.36 -1.89 7.00
C SER A 86 21.57 -2.52 5.62
N GLY A 87 21.52 -1.63 4.61
CA GLY A 87 22.38 -1.60 3.42
C GLY A 87 22.89 -2.92 2.84
N GLY A 88 22.39 -3.28 1.65
CA GLY A 88 22.98 -4.37 0.88
C GLY A 88 22.31 -4.50 -0.49
N ARG A 89 23.06 -4.15 -1.52
CA ARG A 89 22.75 -4.34 -2.94
C ARG A 89 22.84 -5.84 -3.27
N ALA A 90 21.87 -6.42 -3.96
CA ALA A 90 21.97 -7.72 -4.64
C ALA A 90 21.00 -7.71 -5.84
N VAL A 91 21.41 -7.38 -7.07
CA VAL A 91 22.00 -8.25 -8.12
C VAL A 91 21.60 -9.74 -8.13
N ASN A 92 20.91 -10.10 -9.22
CA ASN A 92 20.82 -11.37 -9.99
C ASN A 92 20.38 -12.68 -9.30
N LEU A 93 19.35 -13.32 -9.86
CA LEU A 93 19.43 -14.20 -11.06
C LEU A 93 18.11 -14.16 -11.84
#